data_AF-A0A9E5LQU6-F1
#
_entry.id   AF-A0A9E5LQU6-F1
#
_cell.length_a   1.000
_cell.length_b   1.000
_cell.length_c   1.000
_cell.angle_alpha   90.00
_cell.angle_beta   90.00
_cell.angle_gamma   90.00
#
_symmetry.space_group_name_H-M   'P 1'
#
loop_
_entity.id
_entity.type
_entity.pdbx_description
1 polymer ?
#
loop_
_entity_poly.entity_id
_entity_poly.type
_entity_poly.pdbx_seq_one_letter_code
_entity_poly.pdbx_strand_id
1 'polypeptide(L)'
;MINPAASVSERSARTALPNSSWAASWVRLQVWFQKQHRILPWRSEPTVYRVWISEIMLQQTQVITVLPYFDRFMDRFPELSDLAQSPVEEDAKAGVLQRRPALMKKIGGDGLLPLQGGVGF
;
A
#
# COMPACT_ATOMS: atom_id res chain seq x y z
N MET A 1 20.04 -6.89 -36.22
CA MET A 1 21.24 -7.45 -35.56
C MET A 1 21.23 -7.01 -34.10
N ILE A 2 20.94 -7.92 -33.18
CA ILE A 2 20.88 -7.67 -31.72
C ILE A 2 22.28 -7.96 -31.16
N ASN A 3 22.86 -7.03 -30.39
CA ASN A 3 24.16 -7.18 -29.76
C ASN A 3 24.02 -7.92 -28.41
N PRO A 4 24.53 -9.16 -28.25
CA PRO A 4 24.30 -9.95 -27.05
C PRO A 4 25.58 -10.08 -26.22
N ALA A 5 26.04 -9.00 -25.58
CA ALA A 5 26.99 -9.05 -24.45
C ALA A 5 27.34 -7.64 -23.96
N ALA A 6 26.48 -7.01 -23.15
CA ALA A 6 26.99 -6.03 -22.19
C ALA A 6 27.54 -6.83 -21.00
N SER A 7 28.86 -6.87 -20.85
CA SER A 7 29.54 -7.64 -19.81
C SER A 7 29.19 -7.09 -18.42
N VAL A 8 29.07 -7.97 -17.42
CA VAL A 8 28.70 -7.62 -16.03
C VAL A 8 29.60 -6.52 -15.45
N SER A 9 30.85 -6.41 -15.93
CA SER A 9 31.82 -5.36 -15.59
C SER A 9 31.43 -3.95 -16.05
N GLU A 10 30.75 -3.79 -17.20
CA GLU A 10 30.32 -2.48 -17.71
C GLU A 10 29.10 -1.92 -16.97
N ARG A 11 28.33 -2.77 -16.29
CA ARG A 11 27.17 -2.35 -15.48
C ARG A 11 27.61 -1.70 -14.17
N SER A 12 28.74 -2.15 -13.62
CA SER A 12 29.28 -1.68 -12.32
C SER A 12 29.95 -0.30 -12.42
N ALA A 13 30.46 0.07 -13.59
CA ALA A 13 31.11 1.37 -13.82
C ALA A 13 30.14 2.57 -13.88
N ARG A 14 28.82 2.33 -13.99
CA ARG A 14 27.78 3.38 -13.94
C ARG A 14 27.41 3.84 -12.53
N THR A 15 27.97 3.22 -11.49
CA THR A 15 27.66 3.47 -10.08
C THR A 15 28.71 4.33 -9.37
N ALA A 16 29.59 5.00 -10.11
CA ALA A 16 30.36 6.11 -9.52
C ALA A 16 29.43 7.33 -9.44
N LEU A 17 28.80 7.52 -8.28
CA LEU A 17 27.87 8.62 -8.06
C LEU A 17 28.67 9.93 -7.99
N PRO A 18 28.58 10.83 -8.98
CA PRO A 18 29.31 12.10 -8.95
C PRO A 18 28.78 12.94 -7.78
N ASN A 19 29.69 13.67 -7.10
CA ASN A 19 29.47 14.58 -5.96
C ASN A 19 27.99 14.96 -5.75
N SER A 20 27.29 14.15 -4.95
CA SER A 20 25.84 14.02 -5.09
C SER A 20 25.11 14.73 -3.97
N SER A 21 24.62 15.93 -4.26
CA SER A 21 23.66 16.64 -3.41
C SER A 21 22.45 15.77 -3.01
N TRP A 22 22.11 14.75 -3.81
CA TRP A 22 21.07 13.78 -3.49
C TRP A 22 21.43 12.84 -2.33
N ALA A 23 22.71 12.52 -2.08
CA ALA A 23 23.11 11.70 -0.93
C ALA A 23 22.86 12.46 0.39
N ALA A 24 23.20 13.75 0.40
CA ALA A 24 22.87 14.63 1.53
C ALA A 24 21.34 14.80 1.69
N SER A 25 20.58 14.90 0.59
CA SER A 25 19.12 14.93 0.62
C SER A 25 18.50 13.62 1.12
N TRP A 26 19.08 12.47 0.74
CA TRP A 26 18.65 11.16 1.19
C TRP A 26 18.83 11.00 2.70
N VAL A 27 19.99 11.39 3.22
CA VAL A 27 20.24 11.39 4.68
C VAL A 27 19.23 12.29 5.40
N ARG A 28 18.95 13.49 4.87
CA ARG A 28 17.91 14.37 5.45
C ARG A 28 16.52 13.74 5.42
N LEU A 29 16.15 13.09 4.32
CA LEU A 29 14.86 12.41 4.19
C LEU A 29 14.74 11.25 5.17
N GLN A 30 15.79 10.45 5.34
CA GLN A 30 15.82 9.36 6.31
C GLN A 30 15.66 9.87 7.75
N VAL A 31 16.40 10.91 8.12
CA VAL A 31 16.31 11.52 9.46
C VAL A 31 14.91 12.08 9.71
N TRP A 32 14.33 12.78 8.73
CA TRP A 32 12.95 13.26 8.83
C TRP A 32 11.96 12.11 8.96
N PHE A 33 12.08 11.07 8.13
CA PHE A 33 11.16 9.92 8.15
C PHE A 33 11.22 9.18 9.48
N GLN A 34 12.41 8.94 10.03
CA GLN A 34 12.57 8.33 11.37
C GLN A 34 11.84 9.12 12.46
N LYS A 35 11.78 10.46 12.36
CA LYS A 35 11.13 11.32 13.35
C LYS A 35 9.63 11.54 13.12
N GLN A 36 9.17 11.48 11.87
CA GLN A 36 7.85 11.98 11.47
C GLN A 36 6.95 10.92 10.83
N HIS A 37 7.44 9.69 10.64
CA HIS A 37 6.62 8.62 10.09
C HIS A 37 5.39 8.37 10.96
N ARG A 38 4.27 8.08 10.29
CA ARG A 38 3.04 7.66 10.97
C ARG A 38 3.14 6.19 11.32
N ILE A 39 2.65 5.85 12.51
CA ILE A 39 2.45 4.46 12.94
C ILE A 39 1.25 3.92 12.15
N LEU A 40 1.48 2.88 11.36
CA LEU A 40 0.44 2.22 10.55
C LEU A 40 0.50 0.71 10.81
N PRO A 41 -0.64 0.00 10.90
CA PRO A 41 -0.66 -1.41 11.26
C PRO A 41 0.24 -2.27 10.38
N TRP A 42 0.21 -2.04 9.05
CA TRP A 42 1.03 -2.74 8.06
C TRP A 42 2.52 -2.36 8.08
N ARG A 43 2.91 -1.25 8.74
CA ARG A 43 4.31 -0.85 8.95
C ARG A 43 4.89 -1.31 10.28
N SER A 44 4.05 -1.44 11.32
CA SER A 44 4.49 -1.87 12.65
C SER A 44 4.84 -3.35 12.70
N GLU A 45 4.09 -4.18 11.96
CA GLU A 45 4.30 -5.65 11.91
C GLU A 45 4.39 -6.14 10.45
N PRO A 46 5.38 -5.69 9.67
CA PRO A 46 5.40 -5.91 8.24
C PRO A 46 5.58 -7.40 7.91
N THR A 47 4.58 -8.01 7.27
CA THR A 47 4.69 -9.29 6.57
C THR A 47 4.45 -9.06 5.09
N VAL A 48 4.96 -9.94 4.22
CA VAL A 48 4.74 -9.83 2.77
C VAL A 48 3.25 -9.71 2.44
N TYR A 49 2.43 -10.52 3.12
CA TYR A 49 0.98 -10.50 2.97
C TYR A 49 0.34 -9.19 3.45
N ARG A 50 0.65 -8.73 4.67
CA ARG A 50 0.10 -7.49 5.24
C ARG A 50 0.47 -6.26 4.41
N VAL A 51 1.73 -6.19 3.95
CA VAL A 51 2.19 -5.12 3.07
C VAL A 51 1.43 -5.18 1.74
N TRP A 52 1.35 -6.35 1.09
CA TRP A 52 0.64 -6.51 -0.17
C TRP A 52 -0.84 -6.10 -0.09
N ILE A 53 -1.55 -6.55 0.94
CA ILE A 53 -2.95 -6.15 1.18
C ILE A 53 -3.07 -4.63 1.39
N SER A 54 -2.19 -4.05 2.20
CA SER A 54 -2.21 -2.60 2.43
C SER A 54 -1.99 -1.79 1.15
N GLU A 55 -1.08 -2.24 0.28
CA GLU A 55 -0.81 -1.59 -1.01
C GLU A 55 -2.03 -1.64 -1.92
N ILE A 56 -2.69 -2.80 -2.04
CA ILE A 56 -3.90 -2.92 -2.84
C ILE A 56 -5.01 -2.00 -2.30
N MET A 57 -5.23 -1.99 -0.98
CA MET A 57 -6.25 -1.15 -0.37
C MET A 57 -5.97 0.34 -0.52
N LEU A 58 -4.69 0.76 -0.56
CA LEU A 58 -4.27 2.16 -0.68
C LEU A 58 -4.33 2.70 -2.11
N GLN A 59 -4.56 1.86 -3.11
CA GLN A 59 -4.72 2.33 -4.50
C GLN A 59 -5.95 3.21 -4.63
N GLN A 60 -5.75 4.47 -5.04
CA GLN A 60 -6.83 5.46 -5.22
C GLN A 60 -7.69 5.69 -3.96
N THR A 61 -7.14 5.43 -2.75
CA THR A 61 -7.82 5.67 -1.47
C THR A 61 -6.95 6.46 -0.49
N GLN A 62 -7.52 6.86 0.64
CA GLN A 62 -6.81 7.56 1.71
C GLN A 62 -6.55 6.65 2.90
N VAL A 63 -5.41 6.84 3.57
CA VAL A 63 -4.99 6.05 4.74
C VAL A 63 -6.08 5.99 5.83
N ILE A 64 -6.73 7.11 6.14
CA ILE A 64 -7.75 7.19 7.20
C ILE A 64 -8.96 6.29 6.90
N THR A 65 -9.32 6.17 5.62
CA THR A 65 -10.41 5.32 5.18
C THR A 65 -10.02 3.86 5.31
N VAL A 66 -8.77 3.50 4.99
CA VAL A 66 -8.32 2.09 4.94
C VAL A 66 -8.15 1.45 6.31
N LEU A 67 -7.73 2.19 7.34
CA LEU A 67 -7.43 1.65 8.67
C LEU A 67 -8.50 0.66 9.20
N PRO A 68 -9.79 1.04 9.34
CA PRO A 68 -10.81 0.12 9.87
C PRO A 68 -11.17 -1.03 8.93
N TYR A 69 -10.85 -0.94 7.63
CA TYR A 69 -11.03 -2.06 6.70
C TYR A 69 -9.86 -3.02 6.76
N PHE A 70 -8.64 -2.51 6.91
CA PHE A 70 -7.45 -3.32 7.09
C PHE A 70 -7.58 -4.19 8.33
N ASP A 71 -7.95 -3.62 9.48
CA ASP A 71 -8.10 -4.38 10.73
C ASP A 71 -9.15 -5.50 10.58
N ARG A 72 -10.35 -5.19 10.09
CA ARG A 72 -11.40 -6.19 9.83
C ARG A 72 -11.00 -7.26 8.82
N PHE A 73 -10.22 -6.89 7.81
CA PHE A 73 -9.73 -7.81 6.80
C PHE A 73 -8.70 -8.77 7.40
N MET A 74 -7.76 -8.26 8.19
CA MET A 74 -6.74 -9.09 8.84
C MET A 74 -7.32 -9.97 9.95
N ASP A 75 -8.42 -9.56 10.60
CA ASP A 75 -9.16 -10.40 11.53
C ASP A 75 -9.86 -11.58 10.81
N ARG A 76 -10.34 -11.36 9.59
CA ARG A 76 -11.08 -12.38 8.81
C ARG A 76 -10.17 -13.30 8.02
N PHE A 77 -9.11 -12.73 7.43
CA PHE A 77 -8.12 -13.42 6.61
C PHE A 77 -6.72 -13.09 7.14
N PRO A 78 -6.28 -13.72 8.25
CA PRO A 78 -4.94 -13.49 8.80
C PRO A 78 -3.82 -13.89 7.83
N GLU A 79 -4.03 -14.95 7.05
CA GLU A 79 -3.05 -15.48 6.11
C GLU A 79 -3.59 -15.57 4.67
N LEU A 80 -2.67 -15.70 3.71
CA LEU A 80 -2.99 -15.87 2.29
C LEU A 80 -3.80 -17.16 2.04
N SER A 81 -3.55 -18.21 2.83
CA SER A 81 -4.29 -19.48 2.80
C SER A 81 -5.76 -19.28 3.15
N ASP A 82 -6.07 -18.48 4.17
CA ASP A 82 -7.44 -18.19 4.59
C ASP A 82 -8.21 -17.46 3.49
N LEU A 83 -7.55 -16.49 2.84
CA LEU A 83 -8.12 -15.80 1.68
C LEU A 83 -8.35 -16.74 0.50
N ALA A 84 -7.43 -17.68 0.24
CA ALA A 84 -7.54 -18.61 -0.87
C ALA A 84 -8.61 -19.70 -0.68
N GLN A 85 -8.96 -20.01 0.58
CA GLN A 85 -9.97 -21.02 0.93
C GLN A 85 -11.38 -20.45 1.11
N SER A 86 -11.50 -19.13 1.10
CA SER A 86 -12.76 -18.41 1.24
C SER A 86 -13.72 -18.70 0.06
N PRO A 87 -15.03 -18.86 0.31
CA PRO A 87 -16.01 -18.94 -0.77
C PRO A 87 -16.00 -17.65 -1.60
N VAL A 88 -16.11 -17.78 -2.93
CA VAL A 88 -16.10 -16.62 -3.87
C VAL A 88 -17.16 -15.56 -3.55
N GLU A 89 -18.28 -15.96 -2.93
CA GLU A 89 -19.34 -15.03 -2.49
C GLU A 89 -18.94 -14.23 -1.24
N GLU A 90 -18.10 -14.81 -0.38
CA GLU A 90 -17.47 -14.14 0.75
C GLU A 90 -16.31 -13.25 0.28
N ASP A 91 -15.57 -13.67 -0.75
CA ASP A 91 -14.59 -12.84 -1.47
C ASP A 91 -15.25 -11.67 -2.22
N ALA A 92 -16.46 -11.86 -2.73
CA ALA A 92 -17.25 -10.81 -3.36
C ALA A 92 -17.74 -9.78 -2.32
N LYS A 93 -18.03 -10.19 -1.08
CA LYS A 93 -18.24 -9.29 0.07
C LYS A 93 -16.92 -8.62 0.49
N ALA A 94 -15.81 -9.35 0.42
CA ALA A 94 -14.44 -8.84 0.45
C ALA A 94 -14.01 -8.20 -0.89
N GLY A 95 -14.96 -7.67 -1.68
CA GLY A 95 -14.72 -6.80 -2.85
C GLY A 95 -13.95 -5.51 -2.52
N VAL A 96 -13.37 -5.44 -1.33
CA VAL A 96 -12.47 -4.47 -0.72
C VAL A 96 -11.24 -4.20 -1.59
N LEU A 97 -10.78 -5.16 -2.38
CA LEU A 97 -9.54 -5.00 -3.15
C LEU A 97 -9.74 -4.37 -4.53
N GLN A 98 -10.95 -4.40 -5.12
CA GLN A 98 -11.21 -3.84 -6.46
C GLN A 98 -12.36 -2.82 -6.53
N ARG A 99 -13.21 -2.69 -5.51
CA ARG A 99 -14.31 -1.72 -5.54
C ARG A 99 -13.86 -0.39 -4.91
N ARG A 100 -13.54 0.57 -5.78
CA ARG A 100 -13.27 1.98 -5.44
C ARG A 100 -14.19 2.48 -4.31
N PRO A 101 -13.70 3.28 -3.33
CA PRO A 101 -14.50 3.77 -2.20
C PRO A 101 -15.82 4.47 -2.59
N ALA A 102 -15.87 5.12 -3.76
CA ALA A 102 -17.09 5.71 -4.30
C ALA A 102 -18.20 4.68 -4.59
N LEU A 103 -17.83 3.45 -4.94
CA LEU A 103 -18.77 2.33 -5.14
C LEU A 103 -19.18 1.71 -3.79
N MET A 104 -18.30 1.71 -2.79
CA MET A 104 -18.61 1.27 -1.42
C MET A 104 -19.65 2.17 -0.74
N LYS A 105 -19.64 3.48 -1.03
CA LYS A 105 -20.69 4.42 -0.61
C LYS A 105 -22.09 4.05 -1.12
N LYS A 106 -22.19 3.35 -2.26
CA LYS A 106 -23.47 2.95 -2.88
C LYS A 106 -24.04 1.65 -2.31
N ILE A 107 -23.22 0.82 -1.66
CA ILE A 107 -23.63 -0.49 -1.11
C ILE A 107 -23.94 -0.38 0.39
N GLY A 108 -23.33 0.58 1.11
CA GLY A 108 -23.56 0.85 2.53
C GLY A 108 -24.72 1.82 2.84
N GLY A 109 -25.83 1.68 2.13
CA GLY A 109 -27.01 2.55 2.23
C GLY A 109 -27.89 2.35 3.46
N ASP A 110 -27.56 1.44 4.39
CA ASP A 110 -28.26 1.32 5.67
C ASP A 110 -27.26 1.44 6.83
N GLY A 111 -27.06 2.68 7.27
CA GLY A 111 -26.64 3.04 8.61
C GLY A 111 -25.20 2.68 9.01
N LEU A 112 -24.28 3.64 8.87
CA LEU A 112 -23.50 4.19 10.00
C LEU A 112 -22.47 5.23 9.49
N LEU A 113 -22.60 6.44 10.08
CA LEU A 113 -21.75 7.63 10.04
C LEU A 113 -22.03 8.68 8.94
N PRO A 114 -22.52 9.88 9.33
CA PRO A 114 -22.53 11.05 8.47
C PRO A 114 -21.20 11.79 8.61
N LEU A 115 -20.47 12.04 7.52
CA LEU A 115 -19.52 13.14 7.48
C LEU A 115 -19.62 13.84 6.11
N GLN A 116 -20.41 14.92 6.13
CA GLN A 116 -20.34 16.04 5.19
C GLN A 116 -18.98 16.76 5.35
N GLY A 117 -18.48 17.33 4.27
CA GLY A 117 -17.40 18.33 4.31
C GLY A 117 -16.39 18.13 3.19
N GLY A 118 -16.67 18.71 2.03
CA GLY A 118 -15.71 18.76 0.93
C GLY A 118 -14.53 19.67 1.24
N VAL A 119 -13.42 19.41 0.55
CA VAL A 119 -12.49 20.46 0.11
C VAL A 119 -12.02 20.03 -1.28
N GLY A 120 -12.18 20.94 -2.24
CA GLY A 120 -11.70 20.77 -3.60
C GLY A 120 -10.18 20.80 -3.67
N PHE A 121 -9.69 20.27 -4.79
CA PHE A 121 -8.55 20.82 -5.50
C PHE A 121 -9.07 21.30 -6.85
#